data_AF-A0A2M7XAU9-F1
#
_entry.id   AF-A0A2M7XAU9-F1
#
_cell.length_a   1.000
_cell.length_b   1.000
_cell.length_c   1.000
_cell.angle_alpha   90.00
_cell.angle_beta   90.00
_cell.angle_gamma   90.00
#
_symmetry.space_group_name_H-M   'P 1'
#
loop_
_entity.id
_entity.type
_entity.pdbx_description
1 polymer ?
#
loop_
_entity_poly.entity_id
_entity_poly.type
_entity_poly.pdbx_seq_one_letter_code
_entity_poly.pdbx_strand_id
1 'polypeptide(L)' 'MHDPILKLTIELCRRPSLTPQDAGCQPLIAERLRAAGLMIEN' A
#
# COMPACT_ATOMS: atom_id res chain seq x y z
N MET A 1 -17.31 -10.82 -7.32
CA MET A 1 -16.23 -11.23 -6.40
C MET A 1 -15.31 -10.04 -6.16
N HIS A 2 -15.13 -9.61 -4.91
CA HIS A 2 -14.26 -8.51 -4.56
C HIS A 2 -13.27 -9.06 -3.54
N ASP A 3 -12.13 -9.59 -4.00
CA ASP A 3 -11.06 -10.03 -3.10
C ASP A 3 -10.19 -8.80 -2.78
N PRO A 4 -10.29 -8.23 -1.57
CA PRO A 4 -9.56 -7.02 -1.21
C PRO A 4 -8.06 -7.26 -1.07
N ILE A 5 -7.63 -8.51 -0.86
CA ILE A 5 -6.22 -8.89 -0.78
C ILE A 5 -5.64 -8.87 -2.19
N LEU A 6 -6.25 -9.62 -3.12
CA LEU A 6 -5.79 -9.68 -4.51
C LEU A 6 -5.70 -8.28 -5.15
N LYS A 7 -6.69 -7.42 -4.88
CA LYS A 7 -6.67 -6.03 -5.39
C LYS A 7 -5.51 -5.22 -4.84
N LEU A 8 -5.28 -5.27 -3.53
CA LEU A 8 -4.15 -4.57 -2.90
C LEU A 8 -2.82 -5.07 -3.47
N THR A 9 -2.65 -6.39 -3.59
CA THR A 9 -1.44 -7.00 -4.14
C THR A 9 -1.18 -6.54 -5.58
N ILE A 10 -2.18 -6.59 -6.45
CA ILE A 10 -2.05 -6.12 -7.84
C ILE A 10 -1.67 -4.63 -7.88
N GLU A 11 -2.26 -3.81 -7.02
CA GLU A 11 -1.94 -2.38 -6.95
C GLU A 11 -0.49 -2.15 -6.55
N LEU A 12 0.01 -2.86 -5.54
CA LEU A 12 1.41 -2.77 -5.10
C LEU A 12 2.36 -3.22 -6.22
N CYS A 13 2.09 -4.34 -6.88
CA CYS A 13 2.95 -4.84 -7.98
C CYS A 13 3.02 -3.89 -9.19
N ARG A 14 2.03 -3.01 -9.40
CA ARG A 14 2.04 -2.02 -10.48
C ARG A 14 2.96 -0.83 -10.21
N ARG A 15 3.41 -0.64 -8.97
CA ARG A 15 4.30 0.47 -8.59
C ARG A 15 5.75 0.06 -8.88
N PRO A 16 6.51 0.84 -9.67
CA PRO A 16 7.91 0.52 -10.00
C PRO A 16 8.84 0.86 -8.81
N SER A 17 8.67 0.17 -7.69
CA SER A 17 9.41 0.37 -6.44
C SER A 17 10.80 -0.28 -6.48
N LEU A 18 11.61 0.12 -7.46
CA LEU A 18 13.02 -0.29 -7.54
C LEU A 18 13.79 0.34 -6.38
N THR A 19 14.67 -0.41 -5.73
CA THR A 19 15.44 0.10 -4.58
C THR A 19 16.33 1.29 -4.98
N PRO A 20 16.32 2.41 -4.24
CA PRO A 20 15.66 2.68 -2.95
C PRO A 20 14.26 3.32 -3.03
N GLN A 21 13.67 3.46 -4.22
CA GLN A 21 12.40 4.13 -4.41
C GLN A 21 11.22 3.28 -3.92
N ASP A 22 10.38 3.87 -3.08
CA ASP A 22 9.12 3.24 -2.63
C ASP A 22 8.03 3.23 -3.71
N ALA A 23 8.08 4.16 -4.67
CA ALA A 23 7.09 4.33 -5.72
C ALA A 23 5.62 4.40 -5.23
N GLY A 24 5.40 4.87 -4.01
CA GLY A 24 4.06 5.09 -3.44
C GLY A 24 3.42 3.84 -2.84
N CYS A 25 4.20 2.81 -2.52
CA CYS A 25 3.76 1.62 -1.79
C CYS A 25 3.42 1.94 -0.33
N GLN A 26 4.31 2.62 0.39
CA GLN A 26 4.10 2.97 1.79
C GLN A 26 2.89 3.90 2.01
N PRO A 27 2.69 4.99 1.24
CA PRO A 27 1.49 5.82 1.35
C PRO A 27 0.17 5.04 1.19
N LEU A 28 0.10 4.11 0.22
CA LEU A 28 -1.08 3.26 0.00
C LEU A 28 -1.40 2.40 1.22
N ILE A 29 -0.38 1.77 1.79
CA ILE A 29 -0.53 0.91 2.97
C ILE A 29 -0.92 1.77 4.18
N ALA A 30 -0.25 2.91 4.38
CA ALA A 30 -0.51 3.83 5.47
C ALA A 30 -1.95 4.37 5.46
N GLU A 31 -2.52 4.67 4.29
CA GLU A 31 -3.92 5.10 4.18
C GLU A 31 -4.89 4.03 4.72
N ARG A 32 -4.68 2.77 4.35
CA ARG A 32 -5.51 1.65 4.81
C ARG A 32 -5.37 1.41 6.31
N LEU A 33 -4.14 1.53 6.83
CA LEU A 33 -3.87 1.38 8.27
C LEU A 33 -4.47 2.54 9.08
N ARG A 34 -4.41 3.79 8.59
CA ARG A 34 -5.09 4.94 9.21
C ARG A 34 -6.60 4.72 9.28
N ALA A 35 -7.21 4.21 8.21
CA ALA A 35 -8.63 3.88 8.20
C ALA A 35 -9.00 2.78 9.22
N ALA A 36 -8.04 1.92 9.58
CA ALA A 36 -8.18 0.92 10.64
C ALA A 36 -7.84 1.46 12.04
N GLY A 37 -7.51 2.75 12.18
CA GLY A 37 -7.22 3.41 13.45
C GLY A 37 -5.76 3.36 13.89
N LEU A 38 -4.82 2.94 13.04
CA LEU A 38 -3.40 2.95 13.37
C LEU A 38 -2.81 4.37 13.20
N MET A 39 -1.96 4.74 14.15
CA MET A 39 -1.08 5.91 14.03
C MET A 39 0.13 5.57 13.16
N ILE A 40 0.50 6.46 12.24
CA ILE A 40 1.59 6.25 11.29
C ILE A 40 2.71 7.24 11.58
N GLU A 41 3.94 6.74 11.63
CA GLU A 41 5.19 7.49 11.71
C GLU A 41 6.02 7.20 10.45
N ASN A 42 6.71 8.22 9.93
CA ASN A 42 7.48 8.15 8.68
C ASN A 42 8.98 8.25 8.97
#